data_AF-A0A9Q9AUS5-F1
#
_entry.id   AF-A0A9Q9AUS5-F1
#
_cell.length_a   1.000
_cell.length_b   1.000
_cell.length_c   1.000
_cell.angle_alpha   90.00
_cell.angle_beta   90.00
_cell.angle_gamma   90.00
#
_symmetry.space_group_name_H-M   'P 1'
#
loop_
_entity.id
_entity.type
_entity.pdbx_description
1 polymer ?
#
loop_
_entity_poly.entity_id
_entity_poly.type
_entity_poly.pdbx_seq_one_letter_code
_entity_poly.pdbx_strand_id
1 'polypeptide(L)'
;MKATELCTLIGLLLVASSSAQRCPPAIQIDKKPQVFIMSDISNEPDDTMSFIRLLLHSDQYNITGLVATSSTWLNNSVVPREILNTTHAFGLVQDNLNVHTSGRFPTSDYLSSIVKAGQPVYGTRAIGMPPLSSGAELLITIVDGMPDHEPLFTQAWGGTNVLAEALACVKATRAALDLEKFVKKLRVYSISDQDDAGPWIRQNFPQIPYIVSLHGFNAYGLATWSGISGEKYYYFDGGGPDTSLVTEEYVKQNFQVGPLGSHYPDIAYIMQGDSPALMHTMVNGLNGGPSDQPSWGGWGGRYILLDRSRQSNVYSDTYDQVVGKDNKTYTSNHATIWRWRQAYQDEMSARVQWSVLSDYASGSHPPVVEVNGSCGSEPLIYTLPAEATITLDASGTWDPDANLTGKNPLKYHWFQYREITDVYTNTVDSLPKLNFTLSKDGKVAGTKLPTREEACKLPTGLQATFGVEPVCQQYHVILEVTGSGTPPIRRYKRVILKVEQEEDTAGSSSRKRDEL
;
A
#
# COMPACT_ATOMS: atom_id res chain seq x y z
N MET A 1 56.92 -59.99 -9.98
CA MET A 1 55.44 -59.97 -10.02
C MET A 1 54.97 -60.10 -8.57
N LYS A 2 54.34 -59.15 -7.89
CA LYS A 2 53.50 -58.00 -8.29
C LYS A 2 53.87 -56.81 -7.39
N ALA A 3 53.84 -55.60 -7.97
CA ALA A 3 54.01 -54.34 -7.25
C ALA A 3 52.71 -53.95 -6.54
N THR A 4 52.85 -53.43 -5.32
CA THR A 4 51.77 -52.90 -4.48
C THR A 4 51.60 -51.42 -4.83
N GLU A 5 50.50 -51.05 -5.47
CA GLU A 5 50.15 -49.65 -5.72
C GLU A 5 49.45 -49.05 -4.49
N LEU A 6 50.03 -47.97 -3.99
CA LEU A 6 49.51 -47.14 -2.90
C LEU A 6 48.71 -46.01 -3.53
N CYS A 7 47.37 -46.09 -3.51
CA CYS A 7 46.50 -44.98 -3.93
C CYS A 7 46.37 -43.96 -2.79
N THR A 8 47.07 -42.84 -2.92
CA THR A 8 46.89 -41.67 -2.04
C THR A 8 45.65 -40.89 -2.49
N LEU A 9 44.56 -40.97 -1.73
CA LEU A 9 43.39 -40.10 -1.91
C LEU A 9 43.74 -38.69 -1.40
N ILE A 10 43.93 -37.74 -2.32
CA ILE A 10 43.95 -36.30 -1.98
C ILE A 10 42.49 -35.85 -1.90
N GLY A 11 41.96 -35.72 -0.69
CA GLY A 11 40.67 -35.08 -0.46
C GLY A 11 40.81 -33.57 -0.66
N LEU A 12 40.33 -33.05 -1.80
CA LEU A 12 40.04 -31.62 -1.93
C LEU A 12 38.83 -31.30 -1.04
N LEU A 13 39.10 -30.71 0.12
CA LEU A 13 38.12 -29.93 0.86
C LEU A 13 37.76 -28.70 0.02
N LEU A 14 36.70 -28.81 -0.77
CA LEU A 14 35.96 -27.66 -1.29
C LEU A 14 35.32 -26.96 -0.09
N VAL A 15 36.05 -26.01 0.49
CA VAL A 15 35.44 -24.99 1.34
C VAL A 15 34.56 -24.15 0.42
N ALA A 16 33.27 -24.48 0.35
CA ALA A 16 32.29 -23.60 -0.22
C ALA A 16 32.30 -22.33 0.64
N SER A 17 32.98 -21.30 0.16
CA SER A 17 32.85 -19.96 0.70
C SER A 17 31.40 -19.53 0.49
N SER A 18 30.57 -19.70 1.52
CA SER A 18 29.26 -19.05 1.57
C SER A 18 29.52 -17.55 1.70
N SER A 19 29.72 -16.87 0.57
CA SER A 19 29.54 -15.42 0.54
C SER A 19 28.11 -15.18 1.00
N ALA A 20 27.93 -14.52 2.14
CA ALA A 20 26.61 -14.10 2.60
C ALA A 20 25.95 -13.36 1.44
N GLN A 21 24.91 -13.98 0.87
CA GLN A 21 24.24 -13.46 -0.31
C GLN A 21 23.51 -12.19 0.14
N ARG A 22 23.99 -11.03 -0.33
CA ARG A 22 23.35 -9.74 -0.03
C ARG A 22 21.90 -9.77 -0.50
N CYS A 23 21.00 -9.11 0.24
CA CYS A 23 19.62 -8.94 -0.18
C CYS A 23 19.55 -8.38 -1.61
N PRO A 24 18.61 -8.85 -2.45
CA PRO A 24 18.44 -8.33 -3.81
C PRO A 24 18.04 -6.84 -3.78
N PRO A 25 18.26 -6.09 -4.88
CA PRO A 25 17.82 -4.69 -4.99
C PRO A 25 16.34 -4.53 -4.64
N ALA A 26 15.97 -3.51 -3.88
CA ALA A 26 14.58 -3.24 -3.45
C ALA A 26 13.61 -2.94 -4.60
N ILE A 27 14.15 -2.75 -5.80
CA ILE A 27 13.41 -2.62 -7.04
C ILE A 27 12.88 -3.98 -7.53
N GLN A 28 13.53 -5.08 -7.13
CA GLN A 28 13.02 -6.44 -7.33
C GLN A 28 12.01 -6.76 -6.22
N ILE A 29 10.74 -6.53 -6.52
CA ILE A 29 9.66 -6.83 -5.58
C ILE A 29 9.40 -8.33 -5.54
N ASP A 30 9.39 -8.89 -4.33
CA ASP A 30 9.17 -10.31 -4.06
C ASP A 30 7.84 -10.79 -4.63
N LYS A 31 6.77 -10.01 -4.42
CA LYS A 31 5.41 -10.29 -4.89
C LYS A 31 4.71 -8.99 -5.28
N LYS A 32 4.41 -8.84 -6.57
CA LYS A 32 3.67 -7.67 -7.08
C LYS A 32 2.18 -7.80 -6.76
N PRO A 33 1.52 -6.78 -6.20
CA PRO A 33 0.08 -6.76 -6.05
C PRO A 33 -0.61 -6.80 -7.42
N GLN A 34 -1.68 -7.59 -7.51
CA GLN A 34 -2.57 -7.63 -8.67
C GLN A 34 -3.57 -6.48 -8.55
N VAL A 35 -3.56 -5.53 -9.48
CA VAL A 35 -4.45 -4.36 -9.43
C VAL A 35 -5.36 -4.28 -10.65
N PHE A 36 -6.59 -3.82 -10.43
CA PHE A 36 -7.58 -3.54 -11.46
C PHE A 36 -8.18 -2.16 -11.19
N ILE A 37 -7.94 -1.21 -12.08
CA ILE A 37 -8.33 0.20 -11.88
C ILE A 37 -9.63 0.50 -12.63
N MET A 38 -10.58 1.11 -11.92
CA MET A 38 -11.81 1.69 -12.48
C MET A 38 -11.76 3.20 -12.23
N SER A 39 -11.69 4.00 -13.30
CA SER A 39 -11.48 5.44 -13.21
C SER A 39 -12.41 6.19 -14.16
N ASP A 40 -13.00 7.27 -13.68
CA ASP A 40 -13.82 8.21 -14.45
C ASP A 40 -12.96 9.32 -15.07
N ILE A 41 -11.71 8.97 -15.41
CA ILE A 41 -10.75 9.79 -16.15
C ILE A 41 -11.43 10.64 -17.22
N SER A 42 -10.96 11.89 -17.33
CA SER A 42 -11.54 13.02 -18.08
C SER A 42 -12.57 13.86 -17.32
N ASN A 43 -13.10 13.37 -16.20
CA ASN A 43 -13.92 14.18 -15.30
C ASN A 43 -13.11 15.31 -14.67
N GLU A 44 -12.03 14.95 -13.97
CA GLU A 44 -11.10 15.84 -13.30
C GLU A 44 -9.66 15.54 -13.73
N PRO A 45 -8.73 16.51 -13.62
CA PRO A 45 -7.34 16.29 -14.03
C PRO A 45 -6.60 15.27 -13.15
N ASP A 46 -7.07 15.03 -11.92
CA ASP A 46 -6.36 14.23 -10.92
C ASP A 46 -6.33 12.72 -11.24
N ASP A 47 -7.34 12.16 -11.90
CA ASP A 47 -7.27 10.79 -12.45
C ASP A 47 -6.06 10.62 -13.37
N THR A 48 -5.84 11.59 -14.28
CA THR A 48 -4.69 11.58 -15.20
C THR A 48 -3.38 11.70 -14.42
N MET A 49 -3.34 12.54 -13.38
CA MET A 49 -2.18 12.64 -12.50
C MET A 49 -1.88 11.31 -11.77
N SER A 50 -2.92 10.65 -11.25
CA SER A 50 -2.84 9.35 -10.57
C SER A 50 -2.41 8.23 -11.53
N PHE A 51 -2.89 8.25 -12.78
CA PHE A 51 -2.43 7.34 -13.83
C PHE A 51 -0.94 7.52 -14.14
N ILE A 52 -0.44 8.76 -14.24
CA ILE A 52 0.99 8.99 -14.45
C ILE A 52 1.82 8.45 -13.28
N ARG A 53 1.35 8.63 -12.02
CA ARG A 53 2.00 7.99 -10.86
C ARG A 53 1.97 6.46 -10.98
N LEU A 54 0.83 5.85 -11.32
CA LEU A 54 0.71 4.41 -11.52
C LEU A 54 1.75 3.91 -12.52
N LEU A 55 1.86 4.57 -13.68
CA LEU A 55 2.76 4.17 -14.75
C LEU A 55 4.23 4.29 -14.35
N LEU A 56 4.60 5.36 -13.65
CA LEU A 56 5.95 5.55 -13.09
C LEU A 56 6.31 4.53 -11.99
N HIS A 57 5.33 3.87 -11.38
CA HIS A 57 5.52 2.80 -10.39
C HIS A 57 5.05 1.44 -10.91
N SER A 58 4.79 1.29 -12.21
CA SER A 58 4.17 0.06 -12.74
C SER A 58 5.15 -1.13 -12.77
N ASP A 59 6.44 -0.89 -12.53
CA ASP A 59 7.40 -1.94 -12.16
C ASP A 59 7.04 -2.62 -10.83
N GLN A 60 6.22 -2.00 -9.98
CA GLN A 60 5.81 -2.52 -8.68
C GLN A 60 4.48 -3.29 -8.67
N TYR A 61 3.72 -3.26 -9.77
CA TYR A 61 2.39 -3.85 -9.84
C TYR A 61 2.29 -4.87 -10.96
N ASN A 62 1.34 -5.80 -10.82
CA ASN A 62 0.77 -6.47 -11.97
C ASN A 62 -0.57 -5.80 -12.29
N ILE A 63 -0.56 -4.94 -13.29
CA ILE A 63 -1.75 -4.21 -13.74
C ILE A 63 -2.54 -5.14 -14.65
N THR A 64 -3.73 -5.56 -14.20
CA THR A 64 -4.55 -6.56 -14.90
C THR A 64 -5.69 -5.95 -15.70
N GLY A 65 -6.15 -4.76 -15.32
CA GLY A 65 -7.17 -4.03 -16.08
C GLY A 65 -7.14 -2.52 -15.80
N LEU A 66 -7.37 -1.74 -16.85
CA LEU A 66 -7.52 -0.29 -16.81
C LEU A 66 -8.87 0.06 -17.43
N VAL A 67 -9.88 0.37 -16.63
CA VAL A 67 -11.25 0.49 -17.11
C VAL A 67 -11.78 1.89 -16.89
N ALA A 68 -12.19 2.53 -17.98
CA ALA A 68 -12.94 3.77 -17.90
C ALA A 68 -14.35 3.49 -17.37
N THR A 69 -14.73 4.15 -16.28
CA THR A 69 -16.00 3.98 -15.57
C THR A 69 -16.78 5.30 -15.51
N SER A 70 -18.05 5.23 -15.17
CA SER A 70 -18.87 6.42 -14.88
C SER A 70 -18.83 6.72 -13.38
N SER A 71 -19.20 7.92 -12.96
CA SER A 71 -19.33 8.32 -11.55
C SER A 71 -20.47 9.33 -11.38
N THR A 72 -20.65 9.90 -10.18
CA THR A 72 -21.56 11.03 -9.99
C THR A 72 -21.15 12.24 -10.83
N TRP A 73 -19.84 12.43 -11.02
CA TRP A 73 -19.27 13.57 -11.73
C TRP A 73 -19.19 13.33 -13.25
N LEU A 74 -19.10 12.07 -13.69
CA LEU A 74 -19.20 11.64 -15.09
C LEU A 74 -20.29 10.57 -15.28
N ASN A 75 -21.55 10.97 -15.16
CA ASN A 75 -22.67 10.04 -14.89
C ASN A 75 -23.29 9.28 -16.09
N ASN A 76 -22.90 9.61 -17.31
CA ASN A 76 -23.53 9.06 -18.52
C ASN A 76 -22.56 8.88 -19.70
N SER A 77 -21.26 8.85 -19.42
CA SER A 77 -20.22 8.60 -20.42
C SER A 77 -19.01 7.94 -19.79
N VAL A 78 -18.13 7.38 -20.64
CA VAL A 78 -16.85 6.78 -20.27
C VAL A 78 -15.84 7.15 -21.35
N VAL A 79 -14.58 7.43 -20.97
CA VAL A 79 -13.58 7.95 -21.91
C VAL A 79 -12.29 7.10 -21.90
N PRO A 80 -12.34 5.83 -22.35
CA PRO A 80 -11.17 4.93 -22.38
C PRO A 80 -10.02 5.47 -23.24
N ARG A 81 -10.30 6.39 -24.17
CA ARG A 81 -9.28 7.03 -25.00
C ARG A 81 -8.31 7.90 -24.19
N GLU A 82 -8.73 8.50 -23.08
CA GLU A 82 -7.78 9.24 -22.23
C GLU A 82 -6.79 8.29 -21.56
N ILE A 83 -7.23 7.10 -21.12
CA ILE A 83 -6.30 6.07 -20.62
C ILE A 83 -5.29 5.69 -21.70
N LEU A 84 -5.76 5.46 -22.94
CA LEU A 84 -4.89 5.13 -24.07
C LEU A 84 -3.88 6.25 -24.39
N ASN A 85 -4.29 7.52 -24.30
CA ASN A 85 -3.41 8.65 -24.50
C ASN A 85 -2.27 8.63 -23.46
N THR A 86 -2.60 8.39 -22.19
CA THR A 86 -1.60 8.32 -21.10
C THR A 86 -0.68 7.09 -21.24
N THR A 87 -1.20 5.92 -21.62
CA THR A 87 -0.36 4.72 -21.84
C THR A 87 0.57 4.88 -23.03
N HIS A 88 0.16 5.61 -24.08
CA HIS A 88 1.01 5.94 -25.20
C HIS A 88 2.13 6.92 -24.81
N ALA A 89 1.80 7.99 -24.06
CA ALA A 89 2.80 8.93 -23.54
C ALA A 89 3.86 8.22 -22.68
N PHE A 90 3.46 7.24 -21.86
CA PHE A 90 4.38 6.41 -21.10
C PHE A 90 5.31 5.55 -21.98
N GLY A 91 4.82 5.09 -23.13
CA GLY A 91 5.64 4.36 -24.11
C GLY A 91 6.84 5.16 -24.61
N LEU A 92 6.76 6.50 -24.61
CA LEU A 92 7.86 7.38 -25.04
C LEU A 92 9.05 7.40 -24.08
N VAL A 93 8.86 7.00 -22.82
CA VAL A 93 9.88 7.09 -21.75
C VAL A 93 10.26 5.73 -21.17
N GLN A 94 9.65 4.64 -21.66
CA GLN A 94 9.84 3.30 -21.12
C GLN A 94 11.29 2.82 -21.17
N ASP A 95 12.03 3.16 -22.22
CA ASP A 95 13.43 2.76 -22.35
C ASP A 95 14.30 3.38 -21.25
N ASN A 96 14.12 4.67 -20.97
CA ASN A 96 14.80 5.35 -19.86
C ASN A 96 14.41 4.73 -18.51
N LEU A 97 13.12 4.51 -18.27
CA LEU A 97 12.63 3.88 -17.04
C LEU A 97 13.27 2.50 -16.81
N ASN A 98 13.40 1.69 -17.86
CA ASN A 98 14.02 0.37 -17.81
C ASN A 98 15.53 0.40 -17.52
N VAL A 99 16.23 1.53 -17.73
CA VAL A 99 17.64 1.68 -17.31
C VAL A 99 17.76 1.68 -15.78
N HIS A 100 16.77 2.23 -15.08
CA HIS A 100 16.80 2.47 -13.64
C HIS A 100 16.25 1.31 -12.79
N THR A 101 15.80 0.23 -13.43
CA THR A 101 15.17 -0.89 -12.72
C THR A 101 15.73 -2.23 -13.18
N SER A 102 15.86 -3.15 -12.24
CA SER A 102 16.01 -4.58 -12.55
C SER A 102 14.68 -5.34 -12.52
N GLY A 103 13.60 -4.64 -12.18
CA GLY A 103 12.24 -5.07 -12.45
C GLY A 103 11.88 -4.87 -13.93
N ARG A 104 10.61 -5.12 -14.26
CA ARG A 104 10.10 -4.94 -15.61
C ARG A 104 8.87 -4.05 -15.59
N PHE A 105 8.95 -2.92 -16.27
CA PHE A 105 7.79 -2.10 -16.60
C PHE A 105 6.93 -2.83 -17.65
N PRO A 106 5.59 -2.80 -17.54
CA PRO A 106 4.69 -3.33 -18.56
C PRO A 106 4.80 -2.54 -19.86
N THR A 107 4.75 -3.20 -21.02
CA THR A 107 4.84 -2.47 -22.31
C THR A 107 3.61 -1.60 -22.56
N SER A 108 3.77 -0.52 -23.32
CA SER A 108 2.63 0.32 -23.72
C SER A 108 1.57 -0.48 -24.50
N ASP A 109 1.99 -1.42 -25.34
CA ASP A 109 1.08 -2.33 -26.05
C ASP A 109 0.27 -3.22 -25.10
N TYR A 110 0.91 -3.79 -24.07
CA TYR A 110 0.23 -4.59 -23.06
C TYR A 110 -0.79 -3.74 -22.31
N LEU A 111 -0.37 -2.57 -21.81
CA LEU A 111 -1.25 -1.65 -21.10
C LEU A 111 -2.47 -1.26 -21.95
N SER A 112 -2.24 -0.96 -23.24
CA SER A 112 -3.31 -0.61 -24.18
C SER A 112 -4.27 -1.78 -24.43
N SER A 113 -3.79 -3.02 -24.43
CA SER A 113 -4.61 -4.22 -24.66
C SER A 113 -5.62 -4.49 -23.52
N ILE A 114 -5.29 -4.06 -22.30
CA ILE A 114 -6.13 -4.20 -21.10
C ILE A 114 -6.96 -2.95 -20.80
N VAL A 115 -6.93 -1.93 -21.66
CA VAL A 115 -7.85 -0.79 -21.57
C VAL A 115 -9.24 -1.24 -22.01
N LYS A 116 -10.24 -1.04 -21.15
CA LYS A 116 -11.65 -1.36 -21.41
C LYS A 116 -12.56 -0.23 -20.98
N ALA A 117 -13.84 -0.38 -21.29
CA ALA A 117 -14.89 0.54 -20.90
C ALA A 117 -15.98 -0.20 -20.11
N GLY A 118 -16.45 0.45 -19.04
CA GLY A 118 -17.70 0.12 -18.36
C GLY A 118 -18.93 0.60 -19.14
N GLN A 119 -20.11 0.39 -18.57
CA GLN A 119 -21.34 0.96 -19.14
C GLN A 119 -21.34 2.50 -18.97
N PRO A 120 -21.79 3.27 -19.98
CA PRO A 120 -21.89 4.73 -19.89
C PRO A 120 -23.16 5.16 -19.14
N VAL A 121 -23.41 4.57 -17.98
CA VAL A 121 -24.57 4.86 -17.13
C VAL A 121 -24.18 4.86 -15.66
N TYR A 122 -24.78 5.78 -14.91
CA TYR A 122 -24.55 5.93 -13.49
C TYR A 122 -24.84 4.65 -12.68
N GLY A 123 -23.80 4.18 -11.97
CA GLY A 123 -23.92 3.23 -10.87
C GLY A 123 -24.69 1.95 -11.22
N THR A 124 -25.65 1.61 -10.37
CA THR A 124 -26.48 0.40 -10.43
C THR A 124 -27.32 0.29 -11.71
N ARG A 125 -27.46 1.36 -12.51
CA ARG A 125 -28.11 1.26 -13.83
C ARG A 125 -27.37 0.32 -14.78
N ALA A 126 -26.08 0.09 -14.57
CA ALA A 126 -25.28 -0.87 -15.34
C ALA A 126 -25.71 -2.33 -15.08
N ILE A 127 -26.32 -2.61 -13.93
CA ILE A 127 -26.65 -3.98 -13.52
C ILE A 127 -27.73 -4.56 -14.42
N GLY A 128 -27.43 -5.70 -15.03
CA GLY A 128 -28.36 -6.44 -15.89
C GLY A 128 -28.51 -5.90 -17.31
N MET A 129 -27.69 -4.92 -17.71
CA MET A 129 -27.65 -4.43 -19.10
C MET A 129 -26.95 -5.45 -20.02
N PRO A 130 -27.59 -5.88 -21.12
CA PRO A 130 -26.93 -6.68 -22.15
C PRO A 130 -26.45 -5.81 -23.34
N PRO A 131 -25.30 -6.13 -23.96
CA PRO A 131 -24.29 -7.07 -23.48
C PRO A 131 -23.57 -6.52 -22.24
N LEU A 132 -22.83 -7.38 -21.53
CA LEU A 132 -21.92 -6.92 -20.48
C LEU A 132 -20.94 -5.89 -21.05
N SER A 133 -20.54 -4.94 -20.22
CA SER A 133 -19.45 -4.05 -20.60
C SER A 133 -18.15 -4.83 -20.75
N SER A 134 -17.31 -4.37 -21.68
CA SER A 134 -15.98 -4.97 -21.89
C SER A 134 -15.10 -4.94 -20.63
N GLY A 135 -15.34 -3.98 -19.72
CA GLY A 135 -14.70 -3.91 -18.42
C GLY A 135 -15.16 -5.01 -17.46
N ALA A 136 -16.47 -5.27 -17.39
CA ALA A 136 -17.02 -6.34 -16.56
C ALA A 136 -16.61 -7.73 -17.07
N GLU A 137 -16.63 -7.94 -18.39
CA GLU A 137 -16.13 -9.18 -19.02
C GLU A 137 -14.65 -9.43 -18.70
N LEU A 138 -13.81 -8.39 -18.80
CA LEU A 138 -12.40 -8.47 -18.45
C LEU A 138 -12.22 -8.81 -16.97
N LEU A 139 -12.93 -8.12 -16.07
CA LEU A 139 -12.85 -8.38 -14.64
C LEU A 139 -13.21 -9.84 -14.31
N ILE A 140 -14.30 -10.35 -14.87
CA ILE A 140 -14.72 -11.75 -14.68
C ILE A 140 -13.61 -12.70 -15.15
N THR A 141 -13.07 -12.45 -16.35
CA THR A 141 -12.00 -13.28 -16.94
C THR A 141 -10.75 -13.31 -16.07
N ILE A 142 -10.32 -12.15 -15.55
CA ILE A 142 -9.14 -12.05 -14.68
C ILE A 142 -9.36 -12.83 -13.38
N VAL A 143 -10.47 -12.57 -12.70
CA VAL A 143 -10.76 -13.22 -11.42
C VAL A 143 -10.84 -14.73 -11.61
N ASP A 144 -11.46 -15.23 -12.69
CA ASP A 144 -11.52 -16.66 -12.99
C ASP A 144 -10.15 -17.29 -13.24
N GLY A 145 -9.24 -16.56 -13.90
CA GLY A 145 -7.89 -17.03 -14.19
C GLY A 145 -6.93 -16.97 -13.00
N MET A 146 -7.31 -16.30 -11.90
CA MET A 146 -6.44 -16.14 -10.73
C MET A 146 -6.49 -17.33 -9.76
N PRO A 147 -5.34 -17.70 -9.16
CA PRO A 147 -5.29 -18.68 -8.07
C PRO A 147 -6.19 -18.27 -6.89
N ASP A 148 -6.83 -19.25 -6.24
CA ASP A 148 -7.80 -19.00 -5.14
C ASP A 148 -7.22 -18.27 -3.92
N HIS A 149 -5.90 -18.26 -3.75
CA HIS A 149 -5.19 -17.61 -2.64
C HIS A 149 -4.65 -16.22 -2.99
N GLU A 150 -4.72 -15.81 -4.27
CA GLU A 150 -4.21 -14.53 -4.73
C GLU A 150 -5.34 -13.48 -4.72
N PRO A 151 -5.18 -12.36 -4.00
CA PRO A 151 -6.15 -11.28 -4.03
C PRO A 151 -6.00 -10.42 -5.29
N LEU A 152 -7.12 -9.96 -5.83
CA LEU A 152 -7.21 -8.87 -6.81
C LEU A 152 -7.67 -7.60 -6.10
N PHE A 153 -6.83 -6.56 -6.12
CA PHE A 153 -7.16 -5.24 -5.59
C PHE A 153 -7.86 -4.41 -6.67
N THR A 154 -9.19 -4.36 -6.62
CA THR A 154 -10.00 -3.48 -7.46
C THR A 154 -10.02 -2.07 -6.84
N GLN A 155 -9.50 -1.10 -7.57
CA GLN A 155 -9.41 0.29 -7.12
C GLN A 155 -10.45 1.12 -7.86
N ALA A 156 -11.34 1.77 -7.12
CA ALA A 156 -12.40 2.62 -7.66
C ALA A 156 -12.02 4.08 -7.44
N TRP A 157 -11.48 4.69 -8.48
CA TRP A 157 -11.13 6.11 -8.55
C TRP A 157 -12.38 6.93 -8.87
N GLY A 158 -13.27 6.37 -9.70
CA GLY A 158 -14.63 6.88 -9.92
C GLY A 158 -15.72 6.02 -9.31
N GLY A 159 -16.74 5.68 -10.11
CA GLY A 159 -17.80 4.75 -9.72
C GLY A 159 -17.39 3.28 -9.79
N THR A 160 -18.19 2.44 -9.15
CA THR A 160 -17.96 0.99 -9.01
C THR A 160 -18.90 0.15 -9.88
N ASN A 161 -19.58 0.78 -10.83
CA ASN A 161 -20.58 0.12 -11.68
C ASN A 161 -20.04 -1.11 -12.44
N VAL A 162 -18.77 -1.11 -12.89
CA VAL A 162 -18.11 -2.24 -13.56
C VAL A 162 -18.02 -3.46 -12.63
N LEU A 163 -17.63 -3.23 -11.38
CA LEU A 163 -17.56 -4.28 -10.37
C LEU A 163 -18.96 -4.80 -10.02
N ALA A 164 -19.94 -3.90 -9.87
CA ALA A 164 -21.32 -4.28 -9.58
C ALA A 164 -21.96 -5.09 -10.72
N GLU A 165 -21.72 -4.69 -11.97
CA GLU A 165 -22.16 -5.40 -13.18
C GLU A 165 -21.57 -6.82 -13.23
N ALA A 166 -20.26 -6.95 -13.02
CA ALA A 166 -19.59 -8.24 -12.98
C ALA A 166 -20.14 -9.15 -11.87
N LEU A 167 -20.23 -8.62 -10.63
CA LEU A 167 -20.76 -9.36 -9.48
C LEU A 167 -22.22 -9.80 -9.69
N ALA A 168 -23.06 -8.94 -10.25
CA ALA A 168 -24.44 -9.28 -10.57
C ALA A 168 -24.53 -10.40 -11.62
N CYS A 169 -23.69 -10.34 -12.66
CA CYS A 169 -23.62 -11.40 -13.67
C CYS A 169 -23.19 -12.74 -13.07
N VAL A 170 -22.08 -12.76 -12.31
CA VAL A 170 -21.58 -13.98 -11.66
C VAL A 170 -22.64 -14.55 -10.71
N LYS A 171 -23.30 -13.71 -9.91
CA LYS A 171 -24.38 -14.14 -9.00
C LYS A 171 -25.58 -14.72 -9.73
N ALA A 172 -25.94 -14.18 -10.90
CA ALA A 172 -27.08 -14.65 -11.68
C ALA A 172 -26.80 -15.93 -12.48
N THR A 173 -25.53 -16.19 -12.83
CA THR A 173 -25.15 -17.25 -13.78
C THR A 173 -24.44 -18.44 -13.16
N ARG A 174 -23.94 -18.33 -11.92
CA ARG A 174 -23.12 -19.37 -11.28
C ARG A 174 -23.77 -19.98 -10.05
N ALA A 175 -23.33 -21.20 -9.73
CA ALA A 175 -23.67 -21.83 -8.47
C ALA A 175 -23.05 -21.07 -7.28
N ALA A 176 -23.67 -21.20 -6.10
CA ALA A 176 -23.28 -20.47 -4.90
C ALA A 176 -21.79 -20.64 -4.51
N LEU A 177 -21.24 -21.84 -4.63
CA LEU A 177 -19.84 -22.12 -4.32
C LEU A 177 -18.87 -21.44 -5.29
N ASP A 178 -19.23 -21.33 -6.57
CA ASP A 178 -18.40 -20.67 -7.57
C ASP A 178 -18.44 -19.14 -7.40
N LEU A 179 -19.60 -18.60 -7.02
CA LEU A 179 -19.71 -17.21 -6.59
C LEU A 179 -18.85 -16.93 -5.36
N GLU A 180 -18.88 -17.80 -4.35
CA GLU A 180 -18.07 -17.63 -3.14
C GLU A 180 -16.57 -17.59 -3.47
N LYS A 181 -16.09 -18.52 -4.31
CA LYS A 181 -14.70 -18.53 -4.80
C LYS A 181 -14.33 -17.27 -5.57
N PHE A 182 -15.23 -16.78 -6.43
CA PHE A 182 -15.04 -15.54 -7.17
C PHE A 182 -14.88 -14.36 -6.22
N VAL A 183 -15.81 -14.22 -5.28
CA VAL A 183 -15.88 -13.10 -4.34
C VAL A 183 -14.69 -13.09 -3.36
N LYS A 184 -14.24 -14.26 -2.89
CA LYS A 184 -13.12 -14.39 -1.96
C LYS A 184 -11.81 -13.78 -2.48
N LYS A 185 -11.62 -13.73 -3.80
CA LYS A 185 -10.44 -13.16 -4.45
C LYS A 185 -10.45 -11.63 -4.51
N LEU A 186 -11.58 -10.97 -4.28
CA LEU A 186 -11.70 -9.52 -4.46
C LEU A 186 -11.32 -8.74 -3.21
N ARG A 187 -10.65 -7.61 -3.41
CA ARG A 187 -10.41 -6.55 -2.41
C ARG A 187 -10.75 -5.22 -3.04
N VAL A 188 -11.58 -4.40 -2.39
CA VAL A 188 -11.98 -3.10 -2.94
C VAL A 188 -11.33 -1.98 -2.15
N TYR A 189 -10.77 -1.01 -2.88
CA TYR A 189 -10.41 0.29 -2.35
C TYR A 189 -11.18 1.35 -3.14
N SER A 190 -12.11 2.06 -2.50
CA SER A 190 -12.89 3.12 -3.13
C SER A 190 -12.54 4.50 -2.57
N ILE A 191 -12.37 5.45 -3.48
CA ILE A 191 -12.32 6.88 -3.18
C ILE A 191 -13.76 7.37 -2.93
N SER A 192 -14.22 7.22 -1.69
CA SER A 192 -15.51 7.73 -1.16
C SER A 192 -16.81 7.26 -1.84
N ASP A 193 -16.84 6.12 -2.55
CA ASP A 193 -18.02 5.62 -3.30
C ASP A 193 -18.67 6.72 -4.17
N GLN A 194 -18.17 6.94 -5.39
CA GLN A 194 -18.67 8.01 -6.25
C GLN A 194 -19.94 7.64 -7.04
N ASP A 195 -20.60 6.52 -6.75
CA ASP A 195 -21.88 6.13 -7.32
C ASP A 195 -22.72 5.29 -6.34
N ASP A 196 -23.94 4.92 -6.73
CA ASP A 196 -24.82 4.08 -5.90
C ASP A 196 -24.49 2.57 -5.98
N ALA A 197 -23.53 2.18 -6.82
CA ALA A 197 -23.08 0.80 -6.94
C ALA A 197 -22.21 0.37 -5.76
N GLY A 198 -21.43 1.27 -5.16
CA GLY A 198 -20.58 0.97 -4.00
C GLY A 198 -21.38 0.50 -2.79
N PRO A 199 -22.40 1.27 -2.34
CA PRO A 199 -23.34 0.83 -1.32
C PRO A 199 -24.07 -0.47 -1.69
N TRP A 200 -24.46 -0.66 -2.96
CA TRP A 200 -25.10 -1.89 -3.42
C TRP A 200 -24.17 -3.11 -3.27
N ILE A 201 -22.88 -2.99 -3.62
CA ILE A 201 -21.88 -4.04 -3.45
C ILE A 201 -21.74 -4.40 -1.97
N ARG A 202 -21.55 -3.41 -1.09
CA ARG A 202 -21.39 -3.63 0.35
C ARG A 202 -22.60 -4.32 1.01
N GLN A 203 -23.80 -4.08 0.49
CA GLN A 203 -25.03 -4.73 0.96
C GLN A 203 -25.21 -6.16 0.40
N ASN A 204 -24.82 -6.41 -0.86
CA ASN A 204 -25.09 -7.68 -1.55
C ASN A 204 -23.95 -8.69 -1.47
N PHE A 205 -22.72 -8.21 -1.21
CA PHE A 205 -21.50 -9.01 -1.10
C PHE A 205 -20.69 -8.57 0.13
N PRO A 206 -21.29 -8.61 1.34
CA PRO A 206 -20.65 -8.10 2.57
C PRO A 206 -19.35 -8.83 2.94
N GLN A 207 -19.09 -9.99 2.36
CA GLN A 207 -17.86 -10.76 2.56
C GLN A 207 -16.64 -10.14 1.86
N ILE A 208 -16.81 -9.24 0.88
CA ILE A 208 -15.69 -8.55 0.20
C ILE A 208 -15.05 -7.55 1.17
N PRO A 209 -13.75 -7.65 1.45
CA PRO A 209 -13.04 -6.59 2.15
C PRO A 209 -13.06 -5.29 1.32
N TYR A 210 -13.66 -4.24 1.90
CA TYR A 210 -13.98 -3.00 1.20
C TYR A 210 -13.51 -1.79 1.99
N ILE A 211 -12.47 -1.12 1.52
CA ILE A 211 -11.98 0.15 2.07
C ILE A 211 -12.77 1.30 1.44
N VAL A 212 -13.36 2.17 2.27
CA VAL A 212 -14.10 3.35 1.82
C VAL A 212 -14.19 4.41 2.91
N SER A 213 -14.02 5.68 2.53
CA SER A 213 -14.34 6.82 3.38
C SER A 213 -15.84 7.10 3.32
N LEU A 214 -16.58 6.80 4.39
CA LEU A 214 -18.02 7.05 4.49
C LEU A 214 -18.31 8.40 5.13
N HIS A 215 -18.94 9.29 4.37
CA HIS A 215 -19.37 10.61 4.83
C HIS A 215 -20.65 11.02 4.10
N GLY A 216 -21.24 12.17 4.49
CA GLY A 216 -22.34 12.76 3.74
C GLY A 216 -21.92 13.04 2.29
N PHE A 217 -22.85 12.97 1.33
CA PHE A 217 -22.52 13.15 -0.09
C PHE A 217 -21.72 14.45 -0.32
N ASN A 218 -20.61 14.33 -1.08
CA ASN A 218 -19.68 15.43 -1.39
C ASN A 218 -18.97 16.10 -0.18
N ALA A 219 -19.07 15.52 1.03
CA ALA A 219 -18.32 15.97 2.20
C ALA A 219 -16.87 15.44 2.20
N TYR A 220 -16.17 15.54 1.07
CA TYR A 220 -14.83 14.95 0.84
C TYR A 220 -13.74 15.46 1.78
N GLY A 221 -13.92 16.64 2.39
CA GLY A 221 -13.02 17.13 3.45
C GLY A 221 -13.05 16.32 4.75
N LEU A 222 -13.93 15.32 4.85
CA LEU A 222 -13.95 14.33 5.93
C LEU A 222 -13.26 13.02 5.52
N ALA A 223 -12.82 12.88 4.28
CA ALA A 223 -12.32 11.62 3.74
C ALA A 223 -10.79 11.51 3.87
N THR A 224 -10.32 10.33 4.28
CA THR A 224 -8.89 10.04 4.47
C THR A 224 -8.04 10.39 3.25
N TRP A 225 -8.49 10.02 2.05
CA TRP A 225 -7.75 10.20 0.80
C TRP A 225 -7.38 11.66 0.51
N SER A 226 -8.20 12.61 0.97
CA SER A 226 -7.92 14.04 0.78
C SER A 226 -6.63 14.48 1.48
N GLY A 227 -6.10 13.69 2.42
CA GLY A 227 -4.78 13.90 3.03
C GLY A 227 -3.62 13.95 2.02
N ILE A 228 -3.78 13.44 0.79
CA ILE A 228 -2.75 13.52 -0.25
C ILE A 228 -2.29 14.96 -0.51
N SER A 229 -3.23 15.92 -0.60
CA SER A 229 -2.95 17.34 -0.91
C SER A 229 -4.12 18.31 -0.62
N GLY A 230 -5.15 17.87 0.11
CA GLY A 230 -6.41 18.58 0.25
C GLY A 230 -6.46 19.63 1.36
N GLU A 231 -5.40 19.81 2.15
CA GLU A 231 -5.45 20.60 3.38
C GLU A 231 -5.86 22.07 3.14
N LYS A 232 -5.46 22.65 2.00
CA LYS A 232 -5.81 24.02 1.62
C LYS A 232 -7.21 24.13 1.04
N TYR A 233 -7.64 23.13 0.27
CA TYR A 233 -8.92 23.15 -0.43
C TYR A 233 -10.08 22.80 0.50
N TYR A 234 -9.89 21.81 1.38
CA TYR A 234 -10.91 21.33 2.33
C TYR A 234 -10.74 21.87 3.76
N TYR A 235 -9.71 22.69 4.02
CA TYR A 235 -9.49 23.39 5.29
C TYR A 235 -9.31 22.49 6.53
N PHE A 236 -8.54 21.40 6.40
CA PHE A 236 -8.14 20.56 7.53
C PHE A 236 -6.64 20.70 7.83
N ASP A 237 -6.22 20.35 9.05
CA ASP A 237 -4.83 20.25 9.50
C ASP A 237 -3.87 21.37 9.05
N GLY A 238 -4.35 22.62 8.93
CA GLY A 238 -3.52 23.73 8.47
C GLY A 238 -2.26 23.90 9.31
N GLY A 239 -1.08 23.82 8.68
CA GLY A 239 0.24 23.83 9.33
C GLY A 239 0.84 22.45 9.64
N GLY A 240 0.03 21.39 9.54
CA GLY A 240 0.41 20.01 9.77
C GLY A 240 1.29 19.45 8.65
N PRO A 241 0.73 19.21 7.45
CA PRO A 241 1.49 18.71 6.32
C PRO A 241 2.34 19.79 5.66
N ASP A 242 3.37 19.37 4.91
CA ASP A 242 4.15 20.30 4.10
C ASP A 242 3.43 20.62 2.78
N THR A 243 2.76 21.78 2.74
CA THR A 243 2.01 22.20 1.56
C THR A 243 2.91 22.63 0.39
N SER A 244 4.20 22.94 0.60
CA SER A 244 5.07 23.30 -0.53
C SER A 244 5.35 22.14 -1.48
N LEU A 245 4.97 20.91 -1.11
CA LEU A 245 5.15 19.70 -1.91
C LEU A 245 3.95 19.37 -2.82
N VAL A 246 2.92 20.23 -2.80
CA VAL A 246 1.66 20.01 -3.52
C VAL A 246 1.14 21.29 -4.19
N THR A 247 2.03 22.27 -4.42
CA THR A 247 1.67 23.49 -5.17
C THR A 247 1.88 23.30 -6.66
N GLU A 248 1.27 24.18 -7.46
CA GLU A 248 1.50 24.24 -8.91
C GLU A 248 2.99 24.42 -9.24
N GLU A 249 3.73 25.24 -8.50
CA GLU A 249 5.18 25.41 -8.71
C GLU A 249 5.94 24.11 -8.47
N TYR A 250 5.58 23.37 -7.42
CA TYR A 250 6.20 22.08 -7.14
C TYR A 250 5.91 21.07 -8.24
N VAL A 251 4.64 20.95 -8.66
CA VAL A 251 4.21 20.07 -9.75
C VAL A 251 4.95 20.42 -11.04
N LYS A 252 5.03 21.71 -11.39
CA LYS A 252 5.73 22.18 -12.58
C LYS A 252 7.21 21.81 -12.59
N GLN A 253 7.87 21.94 -11.44
CA GLN A 253 9.31 21.68 -11.30
C GLN A 253 9.64 20.20 -11.24
N ASN A 254 8.76 19.38 -10.64
CA ASN A 254 9.10 17.99 -10.28
C ASN A 254 8.35 16.94 -11.10
N PHE A 255 7.13 17.23 -11.57
CA PHE A 255 6.25 16.25 -12.23
C PHE A 255 5.98 16.57 -13.69
N GLN A 256 5.88 17.85 -14.07
CA GLN A 256 5.71 18.28 -15.46
C GLN A 256 7.05 18.36 -16.22
N VAL A 257 7.86 17.30 -16.11
CA VAL A 257 9.20 17.21 -16.69
C VAL A 257 9.28 16.08 -17.71
N GLY A 258 9.86 16.37 -18.88
CA GLY A 258 10.07 15.39 -19.94
C GLY A 258 8.80 15.02 -20.73
N PRO A 259 8.90 14.03 -21.64
CA PRO A 259 7.79 13.66 -22.53
C PRO A 259 6.55 13.14 -21.79
N LEU A 260 6.72 12.35 -20.72
CA LEU A 260 5.58 11.90 -19.91
C LEU A 260 5.04 13.04 -19.04
N GLY A 261 5.92 13.86 -18.45
CA GLY A 261 5.52 14.99 -17.61
C GLY A 261 4.73 16.06 -18.35
N SER A 262 4.92 16.25 -19.67
CA SER A 262 4.09 17.18 -20.45
C SER A 262 2.62 16.76 -20.55
N HIS A 263 2.29 15.51 -20.22
CA HIS A 263 0.93 15.01 -20.10
C HIS A 263 0.38 15.08 -18.66
N TYR A 264 1.17 15.52 -17.69
CA TYR A 264 0.72 15.74 -16.32
C TYR A 264 -0.04 17.07 -16.25
N PRO A 265 -1.37 17.07 -16.05
CA PRO A 265 -2.17 18.29 -16.13
C PRO A 265 -1.93 19.24 -14.94
N ASP A 266 -2.43 20.47 -15.08
CA ASP A 266 -2.46 21.45 -13.98
C ASP A 266 -3.50 21.07 -12.93
N ILE A 267 -3.30 21.54 -11.70
CA ILE A 267 -4.21 21.28 -10.58
C ILE A 267 -5.50 22.10 -10.75
N ALA A 268 -6.67 21.45 -10.66
CA ALA A 268 -7.97 22.14 -10.64
C ALA A 268 -8.55 22.28 -9.22
N TYR A 269 -8.45 21.22 -8.41
CA TYR A 269 -8.94 21.19 -7.03
C TYR A 269 -7.82 20.76 -6.08
N ILE A 270 -7.59 19.44 -6.00
CA ILE A 270 -6.45 18.84 -5.32
C ILE A 270 -5.64 18.03 -6.34
N MET A 271 -4.41 17.66 -6.01
CA MET A 271 -3.61 16.79 -6.87
C MET A 271 -3.77 15.32 -6.47
N GLN A 272 -4.01 14.46 -7.45
CA GLN A 272 -3.95 13.00 -7.30
C GLN A 272 -4.86 12.43 -6.20
N GLY A 273 -6.16 12.79 -6.18
CA GLY A 273 -7.13 12.32 -5.19
C GLY A 273 -7.19 10.79 -5.06
N ASP A 274 -6.92 10.07 -6.15
CA ASP A 274 -7.01 8.61 -6.21
C ASP A 274 -5.71 7.86 -5.91
N SER A 275 -4.58 8.57 -5.91
CA SER A 275 -3.26 7.97 -5.64
C SER A 275 -3.14 7.24 -4.29
N PRO A 276 -3.91 7.57 -3.23
CA PRO A 276 -3.98 6.73 -2.04
C PRO A 276 -4.36 5.27 -2.31
N ALA A 277 -5.26 4.98 -3.26
CA ALA A 277 -5.65 3.60 -3.59
C ALA A 277 -4.47 2.78 -4.13
N LEU A 278 -3.66 3.41 -4.98
CA LEU A 278 -2.41 2.85 -5.51
C LEU A 278 -1.43 2.59 -4.37
N MET A 279 -1.12 3.65 -3.63
CA MET A 279 -0.13 3.67 -2.56
C MET A 279 -0.47 2.72 -1.43
N HIS A 280 -1.75 2.40 -1.20
CA HIS A 280 -2.17 1.41 -0.22
C HIS A 280 -1.52 0.03 -0.47
N THR A 281 -1.43 -0.36 -1.74
CA THR A 281 -0.87 -1.66 -2.16
C THR A 281 0.60 -1.60 -2.55
N MET A 282 1.24 -0.43 -2.51
CA MET A 282 2.65 -0.29 -2.91
C MET A 282 3.58 -1.11 -2.01
N VAL A 283 4.56 -1.79 -2.60
CA VAL A 283 5.50 -2.65 -1.88
C VAL A 283 6.75 -1.86 -1.47
N ASN A 284 6.64 -1.11 -0.37
CA ASN A 284 7.72 -0.29 0.19
C ASN A 284 8.23 -0.77 1.57
N GLY A 285 7.67 -1.87 2.10
CA GLY A 285 7.96 -2.46 3.41
C GLY A 285 7.24 -1.81 4.60
N LEU A 286 6.40 -0.79 4.35
CA LEU A 286 5.57 -0.11 5.35
C LEU A 286 4.11 -0.53 5.23
N ASN A 287 3.58 -0.49 4.00
CA ASN A 287 2.15 -0.51 3.72
C ASN A 287 1.50 -1.83 4.14
N GLY A 288 0.26 -1.74 4.63
CA GLY A 288 -0.56 -2.91 4.96
C GLY A 288 -1.20 -3.61 3.77
N GLY A 289 -1.40 -2.92 2.64
CA GLY A 289 -2.13 -3.46 1.49
C GLY A 289 -1.52 -4.72 0.88
N PRO A 290 -0.20 -4.83 0.64
CA PRO A 290 0.42 -6.06 0.17
C PRO A 290 0.10 -7.30 1.00
N SER A 291 -0.13 -7.13 2.31
CA SER A 291 -0.47 -8.21 3.24
C SER A 291 -1.97 -8.29 3.57
N ASP A 292 -2.83 -7.55 2.87
CA ASP A 292 -4.29 -7.47 3.12
C ASP A 292 -4.62 -7.00 4.55
N GLN A 293 -3.93 -5.96 5.01
CA GLN A 293 -4.06 -5.41 6.37
C GLN A 293 -4.37 -3.90 6.35
N PRO A 294 -5.62 -3.48 6.10
CA PRO A 294 -6.00 -2.06 6.01
C PRO A 294 -5.65 -1.24 7.25
N SER A 295 -5.63 -1.88 8.42
CA SER A 295 -5.37 -1.24 9.70
C SER A 295 -3.89 -0.93 9.95
N TRP A 296 -2.97 -1.54 9.21
CA TRP A 296 -1.53 -1.34 9.44
C TRP A 296 -1.03 0.06 9.10
N GLY A 297 -1.79 0.79 8.27
CA GLY A 297 -1.40 2.10 7.78
C GLY A 297 -0.30 2.03 6.74
N GLY A 298 0.01 3.18 6.16
CA GLY A 298 0.99 3.33 5.10
C GLY A 298 0.67 4.53 4.23
N TRP A 299 1.31 4.61 3.07
CA TRP A 299 1.18 5.75 2.15
C TRP A 299 -0.25 5.95 1.63
N GLY A 300 -1.04 4.88 1.54
CA GLY A 300 -2.47 4.94 1.19
C GLY A 300 -3.42 5.21 2.37
N GLY A 301 -2.91 5.50 3.56
CA GLY A 301 -3.73 5.73 4.75
C GLY A 301 -3.94 4.48 5.60
N ARG A 302 -4.72 4.64 6.67
CA ARG A 302 -5.03 3.60 7.67
C ARG A 302 -6.54 3.48 7.82
N TYR A 303 -7.05 2.26 7.84
CA TYR A 303 -8.48 1.98 7.90
C TYR A 303 -8.78 0.85 8.89
N ILE A 304 -9.79 1.02 9.73
CA ILE A 304 -10.23 0.00 10.68
C ILE A 304 -11.59 -0.55 10.28
N LEU A 305 -11.89 -1.77 10.71
CA LEU A 305 -13.16 -2.41 10.47
C LEU A 305 -14.29 -1.55 11.09
N LEU A 306 -15.25 -1.15 10.27
CA LEU A 306 -16.38 -0.31 10.66
C LEU A 306 -17.34 -1.05 11.59
N ASP A 307 -17.58 -2.33 11.31
CA ASP A 307 -18.46 -3.21 12.08
C ASP A 307 -17.68 -4.42 12.59
N ARG A 308 -17.38 -4.41 13.90
CA ARG A 308 -16.67 -5.52 14.55
C ARG A 308 -17.46 -6.84 14.49
N SER A 309 -18.79 -6.83 14.40
CA SER A 309 -19.53 -8.08 14.26
C SER A 309 -19.23 -8.84 12.95
N ARG A 310 -18.51 -8.21 12.01
CA ARG A 310 -18.15 -8.76 10.69
C ARG A 310 -19.36 -9.19 9.86
N GLN A 311 -20.54 -8.61 10.14
CA GLN A 311 -21.67 -8.75 9.24
C GLN A 311 -21.39 -8.06 7.89
N SER A 312 -20.48 -7.08 7.88
CA SER A 312 -19.85 -6.57 6.67
C SER A 312 -18.34 -6.37 6.87
N ASN A 313 -17.55 -6.73 5.86
CA ASN A 313 -16.09 -6.54 5.85
C ASN A 313 -15.71 -5.14 5.33
N VAL A 314 -16.37 -4.11 5.86
CA VAL A 314 -16.14 -2.71 5.46
C VAL A 314 -15.11 -2.07 6.39
N TYR A 315 -14.07 -1.50 5.81
CA TYR A 315 -13.02 -0.74 6.49
C TYR A 315 -13.21 0.74 6.17
N SER A 316 -13.18 1.58 7.20
CA SER A 316 -13.40 3.03 7.08
C SER A 316 -12.33 3.81 7.82
N ASP A 317 -12.34 5.11 7.58
CA ASP A 317 -11.45 6.12 8.13
C ASP A 317 -11.18 5.92 9.63
N THR A 318 -9.91 6.00 9.99
CA THR A 318 -9.43 6.14 11.37
C THR A 318 -8.41 7.26 11.41
N TYR A 319 -8.02 7.73 12.60
CA TYR A 319 -7.07 8.82 12.74
C TYR A 319 -5.65 8.36 13.03
N ASP A 320 -4.65 9.15 12.65
CA ASP A 320 -3.32 9.07 13.24
C ASP A 320 -3.04 10.30 14.12
N GLN A 321 -2.14 10.17 15.11
CA GLN A 321 -1.69 11.29 15.93
C GLN A 321 -0.26 11.67 15.52
N VAL A 322 -0.11 12.80 14.83
CA VAL A 322 1.13 13.16 14.14
C VAL A 322 1.55 14.57 14.50
N VAL A 323 2.85 14.77 14.76
CA VAL A 323 3.43 16.10 14.92
C VAL A 323 3.67 16.71 13.53
N GLY A 324 3.02 17.83 13.27
CA GLY A 324 3.10 18.57 12.02
C GLY A 324 4.37 19.40 11.85
N LYS A 325 4.53 19.99 10.66
CA LYS A 325 5.65 20.90 10.30
C LYS A 325 5.68 22.14 11.19
N ASP A 326 4.53 22.61 11.67
CA ASP A 326 4.41 23.70 12.62
C ASP A 326 4.66 23.29 14.10
N ASN A 327 5.13 22.05 14.32
CA ASN A 327 5.42 21.47 15.62
C ASN A 327 4.19 21.31 16.55
N LYS A 328 2.97 21.36 16.00
CA LYS A 328 1.74 20.98 16.72
C LYS A 328 1.36 19.54 16.47
N THR A 329 0.62 18.95 17.41
CA THR A 329 0.06 17.60 17.24
C THR A 329 -1.31 17.68 16.59
N TYR A 330 -1.50 16.91 15.52
CA TYR A 330 -2.76 16.74 14.80
C TYR A 330 -3.28 15.33 15.05
N THR A 331 -4.59 15.20 15.24
CA THR A 331 -5.27 13.90 15.37
C THR A 331 -6.39 13.88 14.35
N SER A 332 -6.13 13.26 13.20
CA SER A 332 -7.05 13.28 12.06
C SER A 332 -6.86 12.05 11.19
N ASN A 333 -7.88 11.72 10.40
CA ASN A 333 -7.80 10.69 9.37
C ASN A 333 -6.88 11.09 8.21
N HIS A 334 -6.84 12.36 7.84
CA HIS A 334 -5.90 12.90 6.85
C HIS A 334 -4.43 12.65 7.24
N ALA A 335 -4.11 12.71 8.54
CA ALA A 335 -2.77 12.48 9.06
C ALA A 335 -2.26 11.06 8.80
N THR A 336 -3.17 10.09 8.56
CA THR A 336 -2.77 8.73 8.17
C THR A 336 -2.08 8.69 6.79
N ILE A 337 -2.28 9.71 5.95
CA ILE A 337 -1.63 9.87 4.63
C ILE A 337 -0.54 10.92 4.69
N TRP A 338 -0.87 12.17 5.08
CA TRP A 338 0.06 13.29 4.85
C TRP A 338 1.34 13.20 5.66
N ARG A 339 1.37 12.40 6.74
CA ARG A 339 2.59 12.07 7.49
C ARG A 339 3.68 11.44 6.61
N TRP A 340 3.31 10.84 5.48
CA TRP A 340 4.21 10.20 4.53
C TRP A 340 4.54 11.07 3.31
N ARG A 341 4.05 12.32 3.27
CA ARG A 341 4.09 13.17 2.07
C ARG A 341 5.46 13.37 1.47
N GLN A 342 6.44 13.70 2.31
CA GLN A 342 7.80 13.85 1.83
C GLN A 342 8.30 12.58 1.12
N ALA A 343 8.01 11.40 1.69
CA ALA A 343 8.47 10.12 1.15
C ALA A 343 7.87 9.80 -0.23
N TYR A 344 6.54 9.91 -0.37
CA TYR A 344 5.89 9.58 -1.64
C TYR A 344 6.09 10.65 -2.73
N GLN A 345 6.37 11.90 -2.37
CA GLN A 345 6.72 12.95 -3.34
C GLN A 345 8.18 12.87 -3.79
N ASP A 346 9.11 12.56 -2.87
CA ASP A 346 10.51 12.33 -3.23
C ASP A 346 10.62 11.13 -4.19
N GLU A 347 9.92 10.02 -3.94
CA GLU A 347 9.95 8.86 -4.84
C GLU A 347 9.28 9.16 -6.19
N MET A 348 8.15 9.87 -6.20
CA MET A 348 7.53 10.31 -7.45
C MET A 348 8.48 11.17 -8.28
N SER A 349 9.12 12.17 -7.66
CA SER A 349 10.06 13.06 -8.33
C SER A 349 11.27 12.28 -8.87
N ALA A 350 11.83 11.34 -8.10
CA ALA A 350 12.91 10.47 -8.57
C ALA A 350 12.49 9.63 -9.79
N ARG A 351 11.29 9.08 -9.80
CA ARG A 351 10.77 8.27 -10.92
C ARG A 351 10.41 9.11 -12.14
N VAL A 352 9.98 10.36 -11.96
CA VAL A 352 9.89 11.33 -13.07
C VAL A 352 11.28 11.57 -13.66
N GLN A 353 12.33 11.71 -12.84
CA GLN A 353 13.70 11.81 -13.36
C GLN A 353 14.13 10.55 -14.12
N TRP A 354 13.78 9.34 -13.67
CA TRP A 354 14.04 8.10 -14.42
C TRP A 354 13.42 8.11 -15.83
N SER A 355 12.35 8.88 -16.07
CA SER A 355 11.72 8.99 -17.39
C SER A 355 12.54 9.81 -18.39
N VAL A 356 13.50 10.62 -17.91
CA VAL A 356 14.33 11.51 -18.75
C VAL A 356 15.81 11.16 -18.72
N LEU A 357 16.27 10.49 -17.67
CA LEU A 357 17.66 10.06 -17.52
C LEU A 357 17.87 8.73 -18.26
N SER A 358 18.86 8.70 -19.14
CA SER A 358 19.24 7.51 -19.92
C SER A 358 20.39 6.71 -19.28
N ASP A 359 20.83 7.12 -18.09
CA ASP A 359 21.95 6.53 -17.38
C ASP A 359 21.61 6.28 -15.92
N TYR A 360 21.85 5.05 -15.45
CA TYR A 360 21.60 4.62 -14.09
C TYR A 360 22.33 5.52 -13.08
N ALA A 361 23.60 5.83 -13.31
CA ALA A 361 24.42 6.57 -12.34
C ALA A 361 23.92 8.01 -12.08
N SER A 362 23.09 8.54 -12.99
CA SER A 362 22.48 9.87 -12.86
C SER A 362 21.20 9.88 -12.03
N GLY A 363 20.60 8.71 -11.77
CA GLY A 363 19.34 8.56 -11.03
C GLY A 363 19.49 8.43 -9.52
N SER A 364 18.34 8.37 -8.83
CA SER A 364 18.21 8.05 -7.41
C SER A 364 17.43 6.75 -7.27
N HIS A 365 17.92 5.79 -6.48
CA HIS A 365 17.30 4.46 -6.34
C HIS A 365 16.99 4.11 -4.87
N PRO A 366 15.98 3.24 -4.62
CA PRO A 366 15.61 2.87 -3.26
C PRO A 366 16.72 2.07 -2.57
N PRO A 367 17.01 2.37 -1.29
CA PRO A 367 17.90 1.53 -0.49
C PRO A 367 17.29 0.15 -0.24
N VAL A 368 18.13 -0.84 0.04
CA VAL A 368 17.71 -2.21 0.36
C VAL A 368 17.75 -2.40 1.86
N VAL A 369 16.57 -2.47 2.47
CA VAL A 369 16.43 -2.61 3.92
C VAL A 369 16.50 -4.08 4.31
N GLU A 370 17.42 -4.38 5.21
CA GLU A 370 17.56 -5.68 5.85
C GLU A 370 17.49 -5.47 7.37
N VAL A 371 16.75 -6.32 8.08
CA VAL A 371 16.74 -6.35 9.55
C VAL A 371 16.88 -7.80 10.01
N ASN A 372 17.84 -8.09 10.89
CA ASN A 372 18.12 -9.43 11.41
C ASN A 372 18.23 -10.51 10.30
N GLY A 373 18.86 -10.18 9.17
CA GLY A 373 18.98 -11.08 8.01
C GLY A 373 17.71 -11.24 7.16
N SER A 374 16.59 -10.59 7.51
CA SER A 374 15.36 -10.60 6.71
C SER A 374 15.39 -9.53 5.64
N CYS A 375 15.48 -9.99 4.40
CA CYS A 375 15.26 -9.19 3.18
C CYS A 375 13.77 -9.02 2.89
N GLY A 376 13.48 -8.23 1.85
CA GLY A 376 12.14 -8.15 1.27
C GLY A 376 11.16 -7.30 2.07
N SER A 377 9.96 -7.18 1.52
CA SER A 377 8.93 -6.27 2.02
C SER A 377 8.05 -6.84 3.13
N GLU A 378 8.07 -8.16 3.32
CA GLU A 378 7.29 -8.84 4.35
C GLU A 378 7.69 -8.38 5.75
N PRO A 379 6.72 -8.25 6.68
CA PRO A 379 7.03 -7.88 8.05
C PRO A 379 7.76 -9.01 8.78
N LEU A 380 8.67 -8.62 9.68
CA LEU A 380 9.19 -9.55 10.68
C LEU A 380 8.21 -9.68 11.83
N ILE A 381 7.93 -10.90 12.28
CA ILE A 381 7.02 -11.16 13.41
C ILE A 381 7.77 -11.92 14.48
N TYR A 382 7.84 -11.34 15.68
CA TYR A 382 8.40 -11.98 16.87
C TYR A 382 7.28 -12.19 17.90
N THR A 383 7.24 -13.37 18.49
CA THR A 383 6.43 -13.65 19.68
C THR A 383 7.41 -13.86 20.83
N LEU A 384 7.28 -13.06 21.88
CA LEU A 384 8.26 -12.94 22.95
C LEU A 384 7.56 -12.88 24.31
N PRO A 385 8.21 -13.34 25.39
CA PRO A 385 7.72 -13.11 26.74
C PRO A 385 7.55 -11.61 27.03
N ALA A 386 6.63 -11.27 27.95
CA ALA A 386 6.55 -9.92 28.48
C ALA A 386 7.91 -9.49 29.04
N GLU A 387 8.22 -8.20 28.97
CA GLU A 387 9.51 -7.65 29.40
C GLU A 387 10.77 -8.17 28.68
N ALA A 388 10.64 -9.01 27.64
CA ALA A 388 11.78 -9.42 26.85
C ALA A 388 12.42 -8.22 26.13
N THR A 389 13.75 -8.23 26.09
CA THR A 389 14.53 -7.29 25.27
C THR A 389 14.84 -7.94 23.92
N ILE A 390 14.67 -7.20 22.84
CA ILE A 390 15.04 -7.61 21.49
C ILE A 390 15.99 -6.59 20.86
N THR A 391 16.96 -7.11 20.10
CA THR A 391 17.84 -6.32 19.23
C THR A 391 17.41 -6.49 17.78
N LEU A 392 17.22 -5.36 17.10
CA LEU A 392 16.92 -5.27 15.69
C LEU A 392 18.15 -4.66 14.99
N ASP A 393 18.82 -5.46 14.19
CA ASP A 393 20.08 -5.11 13.52
C ASP A 393 19.85 -4.90 12.03
N ALA A 394 19.99 -3.66 11.57
CA ALA A 394 19.89 -3.28 10.16
C ALA A 394 21.26 -3.10 9.48
N SER A 395 22.33 -3.64 10.05
CA SER A 395 23.70 -3.46 9.52
C SER A 395 23.92 -4.03 8.13
N GLY A 396 23.09 -5.00 7.70
CA GLY A 396 23.06 -5.55 6.34
C GLY A 396 22.40 -4.65 5.29
N THR A 397 21.72 -3.58 5.72
CA THR A 397 21.09 -2.60 4.81
C THR A 397 22.15 -1.95 3.92
N TRP A 398 21.87 -1.84 2.63
CA TRP A 398 22.80 -1.27 1.65
C TRP A 398 22.08 -0.35 0.65
N ASP A 399 22.85 0.55 0.03
CA ASP A 399 22.34 1.49 -0.97
C ASP A 399 22.91 1.12 -2.34
N PRO A 400 22.08 0.90 -3.37
CA PRO A 400 22.57 0.68 -4.72
C PRO A 400 23.32 1.88 -5.30
N ASP A 401 23.11 3.08 -4.76
CA ASP A 401 23.79 4.30 -5.16
C ASP A 401 25.07 4.58 -4.36
N ALA A 402 25.43 3.74 -3.37
CA ALA A 402 26.51 4.06 -2.40
C ALA A 402 27.87 4.42 -3.01
N ASN A 403 28.18 3.90 -4.20
CA ASN A 403 29.45 4.12 -4.88
C ASN A 403 29.40 5.26 -5.92
N LEU A 404 28.26 5.92 -6.08
CA LEU A 404 28.09 7.04 -7.01
C LEU A 404 28.57 8.36 -6.35
N THR A 405 29.18 9.23 -7.14
CA THR A 405 29.74 10.50 -6.66
C THR A 405 28.64 11.42 -6.12
N GLY A 406 28.90 12.09 -4.99
CA GLY A 406 27.98 13.10 -4.42
C GLY A 406 26.81 12.54 -3.62
N LYS A 407 26.84 11.25 -3.27
CA LYS A 407 25.77 10.57 -2.52
C LYS A 407 25.97 10.69 -1.01
N ASN A 408 24.86 10.88 -0.29
CA ASN A 408 24.85 11.00 1.17
C ASN A 408 24.92 9.63 1.86
N PRO A 409 25.37 9.52 3.12
CA PRO A 409 25.20 8.26 3.86
C PRO A 409 23.71 7.95 4.09
N LEU A 410 23.36 6.66 4.12
CA LEU A 410 22.04 6.21 4.54
C LEU A 410 21.67 6.75 5.92
N LYS A 411 20.42 7.17 6.09
CA LYS A 411 19.87 7.60 7.39
C LYS A 411 18.86 6.60 7.88
N TYR A 412 18.96 6.24 9.17
CA TYR A 412 18.12 5.25 9.83
C TYR A 412 17.23 5.94 10.86
N HIS A 413 15.94 5.64 10.84
CA HIS A 413 14.98 6.14 11.80
C HIS A 413 14.08 5.01 12.30
N TRP A 414 14.23 4.68 13.58
CA TRP A 414 13.43 3.68 14.27
C TRP A 414 12.34 4.35 15.08
N PHE A 415 11.09 3.92 14.90
CA PHE A 415 9.97 4.42 15.68
C PHE A 415 8.90 3.35 15.88
N GLN A 416 8.07 3.53 16.91
CA GLN A 416 6.87 2.73 17.10
C GLN A 416 5.71 3.37 16.33
N TYR A 417 5.05 2.62 15.45
CA TYR A 417 3.78 3.03 14.85
C TYR A 417 2.66 2.70 15.85
N ARG A 418 2.37 3.65 16.74
CA ARG A 418 1.56 3.43 17.95
C ARG A 418 0.08 3.25 17.62
N GLU A 419 -0.41 3.92 16.60
CA GLU A 419 -1.83 4.01 16.26
C GLU A 419 -2.43 2.66 15.86
N ILE A 420 -1.63 1.75 15.30
CA ILE A 420 -2.05 0.37 15.01
C ILE A 420 -1.94 -0.56 16.24
N THR A 421 -1.24 -0.14 17.30
CA THR A 421 -1.07 -0.97 18.51
C THR A 421 -2.37 -1.04 19.32
N ASP A 422 -3.21 0.02 19.31
CA ASP A 422 -4.48 -0.01 20.04
C ASP A 422 -5.56 -0.77 19.26
N VAL A 423 -5.94 -1.92 19.81
CA VAL A 423 -6.98 -2.79 19.26
C VAL A 423 -8.34 -2.64 19.96
N TYR A 424 -8.45 -1.77 20.96
CA TYR A 424 -9.64 -1.65 21.81
C TYR A 424 -10.29 -0.27 21.79
N THR A 425 -9.50 0.79 21.98
CA THR A 425 -10.04 2.16 22.16
C THR A 425 -9.73 3.10 21.02
N ASN A 426 -8.86 2.68 20.10
CA ASN A 426 -8.22 3.54 19.11
C ASN A 426 -7.47 4.76 19.69
N THR A 427 -7.18 4.82 21.00
CA THR A 427 -6.49 5.93 21.69
C THR A 427 -5.04 5.59 22.00
N VAL A 428 -4.10 6.38 21.44
CA VAL A 428 -2.66 6.15 21.65
C VAL A 428 -2.15 6.53 23.03
N ASP A 429 -2.85 7.37 23.79
CA ASP A 429 -2.35 7.88 25.07
C ASP A 429 -2.24 6.79 26.14
N SER A 430 -3.07 5.76 26.05
CA SER A 430 -3.07 4.63 26.98
C SER A 430 -2.07 3.53 26.63
N LEU A 431 -1.42 3.61 25.46
CA LEU A 431 -0.54 2.57 24.95
C LEU A 431 0.88 2.69 25.50
N PRO A 432 1.51 1.57 25.92
CA PRO A 432 2.91 1.56 26.27
C PRO A 432 3.78 2.10 25.13
N LYS A 433 4.69 3.01 25.48
CA LYS A 433 5.70 3.54 24.57
C LYS A 433 6.93 2.64 24.64
N LEU A 434 7.35 2.13 23.49
CA LEU A 434 8.63 1.44 23.38
C LEU A 434 9.76 2.46 23.40
N ASN A 435 10.71 2.28 24.31
CA ASN A 435 11.95 3.04 24.33
C ASN A 435 12.99 2.33 23.47
N PHE A 436 13.72 3.09 22.65
CA PHE A 436 14.76 2.58 21.78
C PHE A 436 16.14 3.02 22.26
N THR A 437 17.05 2.06 22.38
CA THR A 437 18.50 2.32 22.53
C THR A 437 19.15 2.10 21.17
N LEU A 438 19.71 3.15 20.58
CA LEU A 438 20.28 3.10 19.23
C LEU A 438 21.81 2.99 19.28
N SER A 439 22.39 2.25 18.33
CA SER A 439 23.82 2.34 18.05
C SER A 439 24.19 3.75 17.57
N LYS A 440 25.49 4.09 17.64
CA LYS A 440 26.00 5.43 17.24
C LYS A 440 25.63 5.81 15.81
N ASP A 441 25.54 4.84 14.91
CA ASP A 441 25.17 5.01 13.50
C ASP A 441 23.67 4.77 13.22
N GLY A 442 22.88 4.46 14.24
CA GLY A 442 21.43 4.24 14.16
C GLY A 442 21.01 2.90 13.52
N LYS A 443 21.97 2.07 13.07
CA LYS A 443 21.66 0.80 12.38
C LYS A 443 21.07 -0.26 13.29
N VAL A 444 21.44 -0.25 14.56
CA VAL A 444 20.98 -1.25 15.54
C VAL A 444 20.09 -0.55 16.56
N ALA A 445 18.90 -1.12 16.79
CA ALA A 445 17.97 -0.68 17.81
C ALA A 445 17.68 -1.80 18.81
N GLY A 446 17.88 -1.54 20.09
CA GLY A 446 17.41 -2.37 21.19
C GLY A 446 16.11 -1.80 21.77
N THR A 447 15.13 -2.64 22.06
CA THR A 447 13.91 -2.25 22.78
C THR A 447 13.44 -3.35 23.73
N LYS A 448 12.68 -2.97 24.75
CA LYS A 448 12.11 -3.87 25.76
C LYS A 448 10.58 -3.84 25.64
N LEU A 449 9.96 -5.02 25.58
CA LEU A 449 8.50 -5.14 25.63
C LEU A 449 7.96 -4.68 27.00
N PRO A 450 6.71 -4.18 27.06
CA PRO A 450 6.11 -3.78 28.32
C PRO A 450 5.80 -4.99 29.22
N THR A 451 5.38 -4.70 30.45
CA THR A 451 4.86 -5.72 31.35
C THR A 451 3.63 -6.40 30.76
N ARG A 452 3.31 -7.60 31.22
CA ARG A 452 2.10 -8.32 30.77
C ARG A 452 0.83 -7.53 31.08
N GLU A 453 0.76 -6.93 32.27
CA GLU A 453 -0.38 -6.11 32.68
C GLU A 453 -0.62 -4.95 31.71
N GLU A 454 0.44 -4.25 31.32
CA GLU A 454 0.38 -3.16 30.35
C GLU A 454 0.06 -3.66 28.93
N ALA A 455 0.68 -4.76 28.50
CA ALA A 455 0.52 -5.31 27.16
C ALA A 455 -0.87 -5.86 26.91
N CYS A 456 -1.48 -6.48 27.92
CA CYS A 456 -2.77 -7.15 27.82
C CYS A 456 -3.88 -6.35 28.50
N LYS A 457 -3.64 -5.06 28.79
CA LYS A 457 -4.61 -4.18 29.43
C LYS A 457 -5.86 -4.04 28.58
N LEU A 458 -6.99 -4.52 29.12
CA LEU A 458 -8.32 -4.24 28.60
C LEU A 458 -8.90 -2.98 29.24
N PRO A 459 -9.57 -2.11 28.47
CA PRO A 459 -10.44 -1.08 29.04
C PRO A 459 -11.54 -1.73 29.88
N THR A 460 -11.71 -1.28 31.12
CA THR A 460 -12.58 -1.90 32.14
C THR A 460 -14.04 -2.09 31.68
N GLY A 461 -14.53 -1.21 30.79
CA GLY A 461 -15.88 -1.31 30.22
C GLY A 461 -16.06 -2.41 29.16
N LEU A 462 -15.00 -2.82 28.45
CA LEU A 462 -15.10 -3.82 27.38
C LEU A 462 -15.15 -5.24 27.93
N GLN A 463 -14.37 -5.52 28.98
CA GLN A 463 -14.36 -6.84 29.64
C GLN A 463 -15.73 -7.15 30.26
N ALA A 464 -16.35 -6.17 30.91
CA ALA A 464 -17.66 -6.30 31.54
C ALA A 464 -18.83 -6.43 30.54
N THR A 465 -18.70 -5.87 29.34
CA THR A 465 -19.80 -5.80 28.36
C THR A 465 -19.81 -6.96 27.38
N PHE A 466 -18.65 -7.48 26.97
CA PHE A 466 -18.55 -8.44 25.87
C PHE A 466 -17.95 -9.80 26.26
N GLY A 467 -17.51 -10.00 27.52
CA GLY A 467 -16.91 -11.26 27.96
C GLY A 467 -15.67 -11.66 27.15
N VAL A 468 -14.94 -10.67 26.61
CA VAL A 468 -13.79 -10.88 25.74
C VAL A 468 -12.56 -11.14 26.60
N GLU A 469 -11.88 -12.25 26.34
CA GLU A 469 -10.59 -12.55 26.98
C GLU A 469 -9.54 -11.49 26.62
N PRO A 470 -8.66 -11.09 27.56
CA PRO A 470 -7.60 -10.13 27.29
C PRO A 470 -6.66 -10.62 26.18
N VAL A 471 -6.73 -10.01 25.00
CA VAL A 471 -5.72 -10.20 23.94
C VAL A 471 -4.64 -9.14 24.12
N CYS A 472 -3.39 -9.59 24.24
CA CYS A 472 -2.25 -8.70 24.32
C CYS A 472 -2.06 -7.90 23.02
N GLN A 473 -1.73 -6.62 23.17
CA GLN A 473 -1.45 -5.69 22.07
C GLN A 473 -0.25 -6.16 21.25
N GLN A 474 -0.23 -5.76 19.98
CA GLN A 474 0.89 -6.01 19.08
C GLN A 474 1.61 -4.70 18.80
N TYR A 475 2.91 -4.66 19.07
CA TYR A 475 3.70 -3.45 18.93
C TYR A 475 4.36 -3.43 17.55
N HIS A 476 3.96 -2.47 16.72
CA HIS A 476 4.56 -2.28 15.41
C HIS A 476 5.74 -1.31 15.50
N VAL A 477 6.94 -1.84 15.30
CA VAL A 477 8.18 -1.07 15.16
C VAL A 477 8.48 -0.91 13.68
N ILE A 478 8.79 0.30 13.24
CA ILE A 478 9.13 0.62 11.86
C ILE A 478 10.58 1.11 11.83
N LEU A 479 11.37 0.52 10.95
CA LEU A 479 12.58 1.14 10.44
C LEU A 479 12.25 1.88 9.15
N GLU A 480 12.55 3.17 9.09
CA GLU A 480 12.66 3.94 7.86
C GLU A 480 14.14 4.12 7.51
N VAL A 481 14.50 3.82 6.27
CA VAL A 481 15.83 4.09 5.71
C VAL A 481 15.68 5.09 4.57
N THR A 482 16.35 6.23 4.71
CA THR A 482 16.45 7.23 3.65
C THR A 482 17.70 6.97 2.80
N GLY A 483 17.49 6.78 1.50
CA GLY A 483 18.52 6.58 0.50
C GLY A 483 19.43 7.80 0.30
N SER A 484 20.56 7.56 -0.36
CA SER A 484 21.63 8.53 -0.57
C SER A 484 21.44 9.50 -1.74
N GLY A 485 20.53 9.17 -2.66
CA GLY A 485 20.27 9.94 -3.88
C GLY A 485 19.48 11.23 -3.65
N THR A 486 19.33 12.00 -4.73
CA THR A 486 18.61 13.29 -4.74
C THR A 486 17.65 13.30 -5.92
N PRO A 487 16.32 13.38 -5.70
CA PRO A 487 15.65 13.32 -4.40
C PRO A 487 15.81 11.96 -3.70
N PRO A 488 15.81 11.90 -2.36
CA PRO A 488 16.09 10.66 -1.63
C PRO A 488 14.88 9.74 -1.56
N ILE A 489 15.03 8.50 -2.01
CA ILE A 489 13.98 7.48 -1.90
C ILE A 489 14.04 6.79 -0.54
N ARG A 490 12.88 6.53 0.08
CA ARG A 490 12.76 5.83 1.37
C ARG A 490 12.25 4.41 1.20
N ARG A 491 12.76 3.50 2.01
CA ARG A 491 12.22 2.13 2.17
C ARG A 491 12.09 1.82 3.65
N TYR A 492 11.25 0.85 3.94
CA TYR A 492 10.85 0.54 5.30
C TYR A 492 11.02 -0.95 5.62
N LYS A 493 11.10 -1.27 6.91
CA LYS A 493 10.84 -2.62 7.40
C LYS A 493 9.93 -2.54 8.62
N ARG A 494 8.80 -3.23 8.54
CA ARG A 494 7.87 -3.40 9.66
C ARG A 494 8.29 -4.62 10.50
N VAL A 495 8.41 -4.43 11.80
CA VAL A 495 8.64 -5.47 12.79
C VAL A 495 7.48 -5.48 13.77
N ILE A 496 6.81 -6.62 13.91
CA ILE A 496 5.64 -6.82 14.77
C ILE A 496 6.10 -7.62 15.99
N LEU A 497 6.08 -6.99 17.15
CA LEU A 497 6.41 -7.63 18.42
C LEU A 497 5.11 -8.01 19.14
N LYS A 498 4.91 -9.30 19.34
CA LYS A 498 3.76 -9.87 20.06
C LYS A 498 4.21 -10.34 21.43
N VAL A 499 3.42 -10.05 22.45
CA VAL A 499 3.61 -10.62 23.79
C VAL A 499 2.94 -12.00 23.85
N GLU A 500 3.65 -13.00 24.36
CA GLU A 500 3.12 -14.35 24.58
C GLU A 500 1.84 -14.32 25.43
N GLN A 501 0.78 -14.98 24.94
CA GLN A 501 -0.37 -15.32 25.76
C GLN A 501 -0.03 -16.56 26.61
N GLU A 502 -0.61 -16.67 27.81
CA GLU A 502 -0.47 -17.94 28.55
C GLU A 502 -1.41 -18.93 27.89
N GLU A 503 -0.97 -20.19 27.74
CA GLU A 503 -1.88 -21.25 27.34
C GLU A 503 -2.93 -21.43 28.45
N ASP A 504 -4.20 -21.40 28.06
CA ASP A 504 -5.31 -21.79 28.93
C ASP A 504 -5.09 -23.22 29.41
N THR A 505 -4.64 -23.38 30.64
CA THR A 505 -4.68 -24.65 31.36
C THR A 505 -6.10 -24.96 31.84
N ALA A 506 -7.09 -24.89 30.94
CA ALA A 506 -8.40 -25.52 31.10
C ALA A 506 -9.30 -25.25 29.88
N GLY A 507 -9.56 -26.29 29.07
CA GLY A 507 -10.80 -26.61 28.34
C GLY A 507 -11.86 -25.54 27.99
N SER A 508 -11.50 -24.29 27.71
CA SER A 508 -12.42 -23.21 27.36
C SER A 508 -12.32 -22.95 25.86
N SER A 509 -13.45 -23.06 25.15
CA SER A 509 -13.55 -22.69 23.74
C SER A 509 -13.53 -21.16 23.61
N SER A 510 -12.35 -20.55 23.65
CA SER A 510 -12.18 -19.13 23.38
C SER A 510 -12.19 -18.89 21.86
N ARG A 511 -13.03 -17.95 21.42
CA ARG A 511 -13.10 -17.52 20.02
C ARG A 511 -11.82 -16.76 19.66
N LYS A 512 -11.16 -17.16 18.57
CA LYS A 512 -9.92 -16.52 18.10
C LYS A 512 -10.20 -15.15 17.47
N ARG A 513 -9.17 -14.28 17.41
CA ARG A 513 -9.10 -12.92 16.81
C ARG A 513 -9.97 -12.69 15.55
N ASP A 514 -10.18 -13.71 14.75
CA ASP A 514 -10.85 -13.64 13.46
C ASP A 514 -12.38 -13.89 13.55
N GLU A 515 -12.90 -14.16 14.74
CA GLU A 515 -14.32 -14.43 15.03
C GLU A 515 -15.02 -13.27 15.79
N LEU A 516 -14.36 -12.12 15.91
CA LEU A 516 -14.82 -10.88 16.57
C LEU A 516 -14.56 -9.62 15.73
#